data_AF-A0A0E3UJ53-F1
#
_entry.id   AF-A0A0E3UJ53-F1
#
_cell.length_a   1.000
_cell.length_b   1.000
_cell.length_c   1.000
_cell.angle_alpha   90.00
_cell.angle_beta   90.00
_cell.angle_gamma   90.00
#
_symmetry.space_group_name_H-M   'P 1'
#
loop_
_entity.id
_entity.type
_entity.pdbx_description
1 polymer ?
#
loop_
_entity_poly.entity_id
_entity_poly.type
_entity_poly.pdbx_seq_one_letter_code
_entity_poly.pdbx_strand_id
1 'polypeptide(L)'
;MALKIKWNDDRIKGAATAVLLITRERLAQGHWGGLVTAALEEYRHDHDGYKANHPKRDLAAAKDASMLTDAGRRAHYEKLVAAVEVLLARLERNKTQFSSLKELDNYLALTLKVFD
;
A
#
# COMPACT_ATOMS: atom_id res chain seq x y z
N MET A 1 20.65 -5.43 17.15
CA MET A 1 19.20 -5.68 17.34
C MET A 1 18.44 -4.70 16.46
N ALA A 2 17.63 -5.18 15.51
CA ALA A 2 16.82 -4.28 14.69
C ALA A 2 15.76 -3.61 15.58
N LEU A 3 15.63 -2.29 15.48
CA LEU A 3 14.57 -1.54 16.16
C LEU A 3 13.21 -2.01 15.65
N LYS A 4 12.35 -2.46 16.57
CA LYS A 4 10.96 -2.83 16.25
C LYS A 4 10.26 -1.66 15.57
N ILE A 5 9.53 -1.96 14.50
CA ILE A 5 8.64 -1.04 13.81
C ILE A 5 7.39 -0.92 14.67
N LYS A 6 7.15 0.25 15.25
CA LYS A 6 5.96 0.51 16.05
C LYS A 6 4.79 0.90 15.16
N TRP A 7 3.58 0.76 15.68
CA TRP A 7 2.33 1.13 15.01
C TRP A 7 2.30 2.57 14.45
N ASN A 8 3.08 3.50 15.02
CA ASN A 8 3.17 4.90 14.59
C ASN A 8 4.36 5.20 13.68
N ASP A 9 5.13 4.19 13.30
CA ASP A 9 6.33 4.34 12.48
C ASP A 9 5.97 4.71 11.04
N ASP A 10 6.69 5.67 10.47
CA ASP A 10 6.45 6.16 9.10
C ASP A 10 6.60 5.06 8.05
N ARG A 11 7.34 3.99 8.34
CA ARG A 11 7.48 2.83 7.43
C ARG A 11 6.15 2.13 7.17
N ILE A 12 5.23 2.11 8.14
CA ILE A 12 3.89 1.51 7.97
C ILE A 12 3.07 2.36 7.01
N LYS A 13 3.01 3.67 7.27
CA LYS A 13 2.30 4.62 6.40
C LYS A 13 2.88 4.65 5.00
N GLY A 14 4.22 4.67 4.89
CA GLY A 14 4.93 4.64 3.61
C GLY A 14 4.61 3.40 2.78
N ALA A 15 4.62 2.20 3.40
CA ALA A 15 4.26 0.97 2.71
C ALA A 15 2.79 0.96 2.27
N ALA A 16 1.86 1.41 3.13
CA ALA A 16 0.45 1.52 2.78
C ALA A 16 0.19 2.50 1.63
N THR A 17 0.83 3.68 1.66
CA THR A 17 0.75 4.66 0.57
C THR A 17 1.34 4.09 -0.73
N ALA A 18 2.47 3.39 -0.66
CA ALA A 18 3.10 2.79 -1.83
C ALA A 18 2.20 1.73 -2.48
N VAL A 19 1.57 0.86 -1.67
CA VAL A 19 0.57 -0.10 -2.15
C VAL A 19 -0.52 0.61 -2.96
N LEU A 20 -1.11 1.68 -2.40
CA LEU A 20 -2.17 2.43 -3.08
C LEU A 20 -1.67 3.04 -4.40
N LEU A 21 -0.57 3.78 -4.39
CA LEU A 21 -0.05 4.48 -5.57
C LEU A 21 0.33 3.51 -6.70
N ILE A 22 1.09 2.47 -6.38
CA ILE A 22 1.59 1.51 -7.38
C ILE A 22 0.44 0.64 -7.88
N THR A 23 -0.48 0.19 -7.00
CA THR A 23 -1.67 -0.54 -7.45
C THR A 23 -2.55 0.31 -8.36
N ARG A 24 -2.72 1.60 -8.07
CA ARG A 24 -3.48 2.51 -8.95
C ARG A 24 -2.86 2.59 -10.34
N GLU A 25 -1.54 2.73 -10.43
CA GLU A 25 -0.84 2.78 -11.71
C GLU A 25 -0.93 1.47 -12.48
N ARG A 26 -0.79 0.33 -11.79
CA ARG A 26 -0.97 -0.99 -12.37
C ARG A 26 -2.38 -1.18 -12.92
N LEU A 27 -3.41 -0.76 -12.18
CA LEU A 27 -4.80 -0.77 -12.67
C LEU A 27 -4.98 0.17 -13.86
N ALA A 28 -4.39 1.35 -13.86
CA ALA A 28 -4.44 2.27 -15.00
C ALA A 28 -3.84 1.64 -16.27
N GLN A 29 -2.74 0.88 -16.12
CA GLN A 29 -2.10 0.10 -17.18
C GLN A 29 -2.87 -1.17 -17.57
N GLY A 30 -3.91 -1.55 -16.82
CA GLY A 30 -4.75 -2.73 -17.12
C GLY A 30 -4.29 -4.03 -16.48
N HIS A 31 -3.37 -3.97 -15.51
CA HIS A 31 -3.01 -5.13 -14.69
C HIS A 31 -4.05 -5.36 -13.59
N TRP A 32 -4.39 -6.63 -13.35
CA TRP A 32 -5.44 -7.03 -12.40
C TRP A 32 -5.00 -8.08 -11.39
N GLY A 33 -3.78 -8.62 -11.51
CA GLY A 33 -3.28 -9.71 -10.67
C GLY A 33 -2.01 -9.33 -9.92
N GLY A 34 -1.88 -9.86 -8.71
CA GLY A 34 -0.73 -9.66 -7.83
C GLY A 34 -0.50 -8.19 -7.47
N LEU A 35 -1.55 -7.38 -7.39
CA LEU A 35 -1.45 -5.92 -7.28
C LEU A 35 -0.72 -5.46 -6.02
N VAL A 36 -1.06 -6.03 -4.86
CA VAL A 36 -0.50 -5.65 -3.56
C VAL A 36 0.89 -6.25 -3.41
N THR A 37 1.05 -7.53 -3.74
CA THR A 37 2.35 -8.20 -3.60
C THR A 37 3.38 -7.55 -4.53
N ALA A 38 3.03 -7.29 -5.80
CA ALA A 38 3.94 -6.63 -6.73
C ALA A 38 4.22 -5.18 -6.34
N ALA A 39 3.24 -4.45 -5.78
CA ALA A 39 3.46 -3.10 -5.28
C ALA A 39 4.45 -3.06 -4.11
N LEU A 40 4.36 -4.02 -3.17
CA LEU A 40 5.30 -4.14 -2.07
C LEU A 40 6.70 -4.52 -2.58
N GLU A 41 6.81 -5.48 -3.50
CA GLU A 41 8.09 -5.85 -4.10
C GLU A 41 8.75 -4.68 -4.82
N GLU A 42 7.99 -3.94 -5.63
CA GLU A 42 8.47 -2.78 -6.36
C GLU A 42 8.95 -1.66 -5.42
N TYR A 43 8.16 -1.35 -4.39
CA TYR A 43 8.53 -0.36 -3.37
C TYR A 43 9.81 -0.75 -2.61
N ARG A 44 10.04 -2.05 -2.38
CA ARG A 44 11.24 -2.55 -1.68
C ARG A 44 12.46 -2.63 -2.58
N HIS A 45 12.26 -3.02 -3.84
CA HIS A 45 13.34 -3.19 -4.80
C HIS A 45 13.89 -1.84 -5.27
N ASP A 46 13.01 -0.88 -5.54
CA ASP A 46 13.41 0.45 -6.04
C ASP A 46 12.73 1.58 -5.25
N HIS A 47 13.16 1.71 -3.99
CA HIS A 47 12.65 2.74 -3.10
C HIS A 47 12.94 4.17 -3.60
N ASP A 48 14.08 4.38 -4.26
CA ASP A 48 14.45 5.72 -4.75
C ASP A 48 13.72 6.05 -6.06
N GLY A 49 13.54 5.08 -6.96
CA GLY A 49 12.66 5.21 -8.12
C GLY A 49 11.21 5.46 -7.74
N TYR A 50 10.69 4.78 -6.71
CA TYR A 50 9.36 5.09 -6.14
C TYR A 50 9.26 6.56 -5.71
N LYS A 51 10.25 7.09 -5.00
CA LYS A 51 10.24 8.49 -4.57
C LYS A 51 10.28 9.48 -5.73
N ALA A 52 10.95 9.12 -6.82
CA ALA A 52 11.06 9.93 -8.02
C ALA A 52 9.76 9.90 -8.84
N ASN A 53 9.18 8.71 -9.04
CA ASN A 53 7.96 8.50 -9.83
C ASN A 53 6.71 9.03 -9.13
N HIS A 54 6.70 8.99 -7.80
CA HIS A 54 5.62 9.54 -7.00
C HIS A 54 6.13 10.72 -6.18
N PRO A 55 6.19 11.94 -6.74
CA PRO A 55 6.61 13.11 -5.98
C PRO A 55 5.56 13.54 -4.94
N LYS A 56 4.27 13.24 -5.19
CA LYS A 56 3.15 13.42 -4.24
C LYS A 56 2.83 12.09 -3.55
N ARG A 57 3.41 11.88 -2.37
CA ARG A 57 3.33 10.63 -1.57
C ARG A 57 2.44 10.76 -0.34
N ASP A 58 1.56 11.74 -0.35
CA ASP A 58 0.60 11.90 0.72
C ASP A 58 -0.53 10.88 0.58
N LEU A 59 -1.08 10.46 1.71
CA LEU A 59 -2.13 9.46 1.74
C LEU A 59 -3.41 9.97 1.04
N ALA A 60 -3.65 11.28 0.98
CA ALA A 60 -4.82 11.82 0.30
C ALA A 60 -4.70 11.69 -1.22
N ALA A 61 -3.56 12.03 -1.80
CA ALA A 61 -3.26 11.80 -3.20
C ALA A 61 -3.21 10.32 -3.57
N ALA A 62 -2.74 9.46 -2.65
CA ALA A 62 -2.79 8.02 -2.85
C ALA A 62 -4.24 7.52 -2.96
N LYS A 63 -5.15 8.01 -2.14
CA LYS A 63 -6.57 7.61 -2.19
C LYS A 63 -7.31 8.07 -3.43
N ASP A 64 -6.78 9.04 -4.18
CA ASP A 64 -7.45 9.57 -5.35
C ASP A 64 -7.56 8.53 -6.48
N ALA A 65 -8.80 8.17 -6.84
CA ALA A 65 -9.11 7.22 -7.89
C ALA A 65 -9.49 7.90 -9.22
N SER A 66 -9.36 9.23 -9.30
CA SER A 66 -9.77 10.03 -10.48
C SER A 66 -9.09 9.59 -11.78
N MET A 67 -7.83 9.15 -11.70
CA MET A 67 -7.05 8.66 -12.85
C MET A 67 -7.59 7.35 -13.45
N LEU A 68 -8.36 6.57 -12.69
CA LEU A 68 -8.98 5.34 -13.18
C LEU A 68 -10.29 5.71 -13.90
N THR A 69 -10.28 5.74 -15.22
CA THR A 69 -11.44 6.09 -16.05
C THR A 69 -12.47 4.96 -16.14
N ASP A 70 -12.02 3.71 -16.01
CA ASP A 70 -12.89 2.54 -15.97
C ASP A 70 -13.58 2.39 -14.60
N ALA A 71 -14.91 2.28 -14.62
CA ALA A 71 -15.72 2.19 -13.42
C ALA A 71 -15.44 0.93 -12.58
N GLY A 72 -15.13 -0.19 -13.23
CA GLY A 72 -14.78 -1.44 -12.54
C GLY A 72 -13.46 -1.34 -11.80
N ARG A 73 -12.43 -0.78 -12.45
CA ARG A 73 -11.11 -0.52 -11.86
C ARG A 73 -11.20 0.46 -10.71
N ARG A 74 -11.97 1.54 -10.90
CA ARG A 74 -12.20 2.55 -9.85
C ARG A 74 -12.87 1.92 -8.62
N ALA A 75 -13.94 1.17 -8.82
CA ALA A 75 -14.64 0.50 -7.72
C ALA A 75 -13.75 -0.54 -7.00
N HIS A 76 -12.90 -1.25 -7.74
CA HIS A 76 -11.93 -2.18 -7.13
C HIS A 76 -10.89 -1.42 -6.29
N TYR A 77 -10.36 -0.32 -6.82
CA TYR A 77 -9.39 0.51 -6.13
C TYR A 77 -9.95 1.18 -4.87
N GLU A 78 -11.17 1.69 -4.92
CA GLU A 78 -11.84 2.27 -3.75
C GLU A 78 -12.05 1.25 -2.62
N LYS A 79 -12.33 -0.01 -2.96
CA LYS A 79 -12.38 -1.09 -1.97
C LYS A 79 -11.02 -1.37 -1.33
N LEU A 80 -9.94 -1.33 -2.12
CA LEU A 80 -8.57 -1.44 -1.60
C LEU A 80 -8.25 -0.28 -0.66
N VAL A 81 -8.58 0.95 -1.05
CA VAL A 81 -8.43 2.14 -0.21
C VAL A 81 -9.12 1.95 1.14
N ALA A 82 -10.39 1.55 1.14
CA ALA A 82 -11.13 1.31 2.37
C ALA A 82 -10.49 0.20 3.24
N ALA A 83 -10.01 -0.88 2.62
CA ALA A 83 -9.34 -1.96 3.34
C ALA A 83 -8.01 -1.50 3.98
N VAL A 84 -7.23 -0.68 3.27
CA VAL A 84 -6.00 -0.09 3.80
C VAL A 84 -6.29 0.85 4.98
N GLU A 85 -7.33 1.67 4.91
CA GLU A 85 -7.74 2.53 6.03
C GLU A 85 -8.14 1.73 7.26
N VAL A 86 -8.97 0.69 7.09
CA VAL A 86 -9.37 -0.22 8.17
C VAL A 86 -8.16 -0.92 8.78
N LEU A 87 -7.20 -1.32 7.94
CA LEU A 87 -5.95 -1.93 8.38
C LEU A 87 -5.12 -0.96 9.22
N LEU A 88 -4.91 0.27 8.75
CA LEU A 88 -4.14 1.27 9.47
C LEU A 88 -4.79 1.61 10.83
N ALA A 89 -6.12 1.80 10.85
CA ALA A 89 -6.86 2.04 12.09
C ALA A 89 -6.75 0.85 13.06
N ARG A 90 -6.77 -0.39 12.56
CA ARG A 90 -6.58 -1.60 13.37
C ARG A 90 -5.17 -1.67 13.95
N LEU A 91 -4.14 -1.38 13.15
CA LEU A 91 -2.75 -1.40 13.60
C LEU A 91 -2.53 -0.39 14.73
N GLU A 92 -3.10 0.80 14.60
CA GLU A 92 -3.07 1.85 15.61
C GLU A 92 -3.83 1.43 16.88
N ARG A 93 -5.08 0.97 16.75
CA ARG A 93 -5.91 0.52 17.88
C ARG A 93 -5.24 -0.60 18.70
N ASN A 94 -4.66 -1.58 18.02
CA ASN A 94 -4.01 -2.72 18.65
C ASN A 94 -2.56 -2.45 19.04
N LYS A 95 -2.02 -1.26 18.70
CA LYS A 95 -0.61 -0.88 18.88
C LYS A 95 0.34 -1.95 18.35
N THR A 96 0.01 -2.51 17.18
CA THR A 96 0.73 -3.63 16.56
C THR A 96 2.18 -3.23 16.28
N GLN A 97 3.10 -4.17 16.46
CA GLN A 97 4.52 -3.94 16.22
C GLN A 97 5.06 -5.05 15.33
N PHE A 98 6.02 -4.69 14.49
CA PHE A 98 6.71 -5.63 13.61
C PHE A 98 8.19 -5.67 13.96
N SER A 99 8.77 -6.85 13.92
CA SER A 99 10.18 -7.09 14.19
C SER A 99 11.06 -6.80 12.98
N SER A 100 10.48 -6.73 11.77
CA SER A 100 11.19 -6.41 10.53
C SER A 100 10.29 -5.82 9.45
N LEU A 101 10.89 -5.22 8.41
CA LEU A 101 10.17 -4.79 7.20
C LEU A 101 9.49 -5.95 6.48
N LYS A 102 10.16 -7.11 6.41
CA LYS A 102 9.60 -8.32 5.80
C LYS A 102 8.34 -8.80 6.52
N GLU A 103 8.29 -8.67 7.84
CA GLU A 103 7.11 -9.02 8.63
C GLU A 103 5.95 -8.06 8.36
N LEU A 104 6.23 -6.76 8.25
CA LEU A 104 5.24 -5.76 7.83
C LEU A 104 4.69 -6.06 6.42
N ASP A 105 5.57 -6.34 5.45
CA ASP A 105 5.16 -6.63 4.07
C ASP A 105 4.32 -7.90 3.99
N ASN A 106 4.74 -8.97 4.66
CA ASN A 106 3.97 -10.21 4.75
C ASN A 106 2.59 -9.97 5.38
N TYR A 107 2.51 -9.13 6.41
CA TYR A 107 1.25 -8.80 7.05
C TYR A 107 0.32 -8.02 6.10
N LEU A 108 0.85 -7.03 5.37
CA LEU A 108 0.08 -6.27 4.39
C LEU A 108 -0.39 -7.16 3.24
N ALA A 109 0.50 -7.97 2.66
CA ALA A 109 0.16 -8.91 1.58
C ALA A 109 -0.90 -9.93 2.03
N LEU A 110 -0.77 -10.49 3.24
CA LEU A 110 -1.75 -11.43 3.78
C LEU A 110 -3.12 -10.78 4.02
N THR A 111 -3.14 -9.58 4.59
CA THR A 111 -4.39 -8.89 4.95
C THR A 111 -5.13 -8.37 3.73
N LEU A 112 -4.40 -7.97 2.69
CA LEU A 112 -4.94 -7.40 1.46
C LEU A 112 -4.96 -8.40 0.29
N LYS A 113 -4.71 -9.68 0.54
CA LYS A 113 -4.66 -10.76 -0.46
C LYS A 113 -5.90 -10.85 -1.36
N VAL A 114 -7.05 -10.39 -0.89
CA VAL A 114 -8.29 -10.36 -1.68
C VAL A 114 -8.24 -9.36 -2.86
N PHE A 115 -7.25 -8.46 -2.86
CA PHE A 115 -6.99 -7.48 -3.92
C PHE A 115 -5.79 -7.87 -4.80
N ASP A 116 -5.17 -9.02 -4.54
CA ASP A 116 -4.18 -9.64 -5.45
C ASP A 116 -4.86 -10.47 -6.54
#